data_AF-A0A242JZY1-F1
#
_entry.id   AF-A0A242JZY1-F1
#
_cell.length_a   1.000
_cell.length_b   1.000
_cell.length_c   1.000
_cell.angle_alpha   90.00
_cell.angle_beta   90.00
_cell.angle_gamma   90.00
#
_symmetry.space_group_name_H-M   'P 1'
#
loop_
_entity.id
_entity.type
_entity.pdbx_description
1 polymer ?
#
loop_
_entity_poly.entity_id
_entity_poly.type
_entity_poly.pdbx_seq_one_letter_code
_entity_poly.pdbx_strand_id
1 'polypeptide(L)'
;MLTDEAKEMNEQKAKEFVTRVNILILTLSLKELDIYFNQNEFYQLLFSTYIKMIENDQDSFFIEEERKEKIIQSLERTKAFYDFESKEQLQTIFETMSNDDPTDFMLFPSEFSSSGYKESDAHICGLTVYKKNEEFLVMKVDKSQSFDGKTASYFVVPLTQIEELSNLFFCERDFGKLEPDSIFKSLKNLSIEVKNLAVIMEKQSTGNCSVSEVEASLRTVLFNCRTDLFCLNVDEKDDYITPKWNPEHQEPTLEMRKRFLGALKGKNKDWNQYFDYIFDYYLYRKGELVSDSSLANYSSRKARHRKVRDIFSMDTYIPEMLKNNGQILQENTPLLAVEIREIEPIGILDEKEIREIDTKYLNFSIVHNMKRIKMFKERLPLIKIQRAKDITESIISRLQDKNKEIEAELQRREEIEKGRQDKKCTNQTFAQLASRAVRSVKYSHRLNMQNLPRKKVLYDELNSYREC
;
A
#
# COMPACT_ATOMS: atom_id res chain seq x y z
N MET A 1 21.68 -28.46 -24.22
CA MET A 1 22.01 -28.15 -22.80
C MET A 1 22.74 -26.82 -22.80
N LEU A 2 22.28 -25.84 -22.00
CA LEU A 2 23.02 -24.58 -21.81
C LEU A 2 24.32 -24.87 -21.06
N THR A 3 25.40 -24.17 -21.43
CA THR A 3 26.65 -24.16 -20.65
C THR A 3 26.41 -23.56 -19.27
N ASP A 4 27.23 -23.91 -18.28
CA ASP A 4 27.03 -23.43 -16.90
C ASP A 4 27.15 -21.90 -16.80
N GLU A 5 28.05 -21.27 -17.58
CA GLU A 5 28.14 -19.81 -17.74
C GLU A 5 26.85 -19.17 -18.29
N ALA A 6 26.19 -19.85 -19.24
CA ALA A 6 24.93 -19.36 -19.82
C ALA A 6 23.75 -19.49 -18.84
N LYS A 7 23.79 -20.46 -17.93
CA LYS A 7 22.80 -20.58 -16.84
C LYS A 7 22.99 -19.48 -15.81
N GLU A 8 24.22 -19.27 -15.35
CA GLU A 8 24.56 -18.23 -14.36
C GLU A 8 24.19 -16.83 -14.85
N MET A 9 24.52 -16.49 -16.10
CA MET A 9 24.11 -15.22 -16.71
C MET A 9 22.58 -15.06 -16.80
N ASN A 10 21.84 -16.15 -17.01
CA ASN A 10 20.38 -16.11 -17.07
C ASN A 10 19.76 -15.92 -15.67
N GLU A 11 20.32 -16.57 -14.66
CA GLU A 11 19.93 -16.40 -13.26
C GLU A 11 20.20 -14.98 -12.76
N GLN A 12 21.35 -14.40 -13.09
CA GLN A 12 21.68 -13.02 -12.73
C GLN A 12 20.72 -12.01 -13.37
N LYS A 13 20.40 -12.19 -14.67
CA LYS A 13 19.41 -11.34 -15.38
C LYS A 13 18.01 -11.49 -14.80
N ALA A 14 17.61 -12.71 -14.43
CA ALA A 14 16.34 -12.96 -13.78
C ALA A 14 16.25 -12.25 -12.42
N LYS A 15 17.30 -12.37 -11.59
CA LYS A 15 17.39 -11.69 -10.30
C LYS A 15 17.32 -10.17 -10.47
N GLU A 16 18.06 -9.62 -11.42
CA GLU A 16 18.04 -8.19 -11.72
C GLU A 16 16.64 -7.71 -12.13
N PHE A 17 15.95 -8.44 -13.02
CA PHE A 17 14.59 -8.12 -13.42
C PHE A 17 13.65 -8.05 -12.22
N VAL A 18 13.67 -9.10 -11.40
CA VAL A 18 12.84 -9.20 -10.18
C VAL A 18 13.13 -8.03 -9.26
N THR A 19 14.39 -7.71 -9.00
CA THR A 19 14.77 -6.57 -8.14
C THR A 19 14.26 -5.25 -8.69
N ARG A 20 14.42 -4.98 -9.99
CA ARG A 20 13.88 -3.75 -10.63
C ARG A 20 12.36 -3.66 -10.51
N VAL A 21 11.64 -4.76 -10.76
CA VAL A 21 10.18 -4.82 -10.59
C VAL A 21 9.78 -4.48 -9.16
N ASN A 22 10.45 -5.07 -8.16
CA ASN A 22 10.14 -4.83 -6.76
C ASN A 22 10.43 -3.40 -6.33
N ILE A 23 11.58 -2.83 -6.75
CA ILE A 23 11.89 -1.42 -6.54
C ILE A 23 10.77 -0.54 -7.10
N LEU A 24 10.29 -0.80 -8.32
CA LEU A 24 9.20 -0.03 -8.92
C LEU A 24 7.88 -0.17 -8.14
N ILE A 25 7.48 -1.39 -7.79
CA ILE A 25 6.23 -1.65 -7.04
C ILE A 25 6.25 -0.93 -5.68
N LEU A 26 7.38 -0.99 -4.96
CA LEU A 26 7.57 -0.33 -3.66
C LEU A 26 7.60 1.19 -3.80
N THR A 27 8.34 1.71 -4.79
CA THR A 27 8.38 3.12 -5.20
C THR A 27 6.96 3.67 -5.42
N LEU A 28 6.11 2.92 -6.12
CA LEU A 28 4.74 3.34 -6.43
C LEU A 28 3.74 3.07 -5.28
N SER A 29 4.19 2.41 -4.21
CA SER A 29 3.38 1.95 -3.07
C SER A 29 2.22 1.04 -3.50
N LEU A 30 2.45 0.17 -4.49
CA LEU A 30 1.43 -0.79 -4.98
C LEU A 30 1.36 -2.05 -4.12
N LYS A 31 2.38 -2.30 -3.29
CA LYS A 31 2.45 -3.42 -2.35
C LYS A 31 3.25 -3.02 -1.11
N GLU A 32 3.07 -3.79 -0.04
CA GLU A 32 3.96 -3.79 1.11
C GLU A 32 5.20 -4.63 0.81
N LEU A 33 6.29 -4.37 1.53
CA LEU A 33 7.48 -5.19 1.48
C LEU A 33 7.16 -6.54 2.13
N ASP A 34 7.12 -7.58 1.33
CA ASP A 34 6.82 -8.95 1.77
C ASP A 34 7.98 -9.92 1.50
N ILE A 35 9.12 -9.42 1.04
CA ILE A 35 10.23 -10.25 0.57
C ILE A 35 11.55 -9.81 1.23
N TYR A 36 12.27 -10.79 1.73
CA TYR A 36 13.70 -10.70 2.08
C TYR A 36 14.50 -10.69 0.77
N PHE A 37 14.98 -9.52 0.33
CA PHE A 37 15.95 -9.42 -0.76
C PHE A 37 17.36 -9.30 -0.19
N ASN A 38 18.38 -9.56 -1.03
CA ASN A 38 19.73 -9.11 -0.73
C ASN A 38 19.70 -7.57 -0.64
N GLN A 39 19.75 -7.04 0.59
CA GLN A 39 19.59 -5.62 0.86
C GLN A 39 20.69 -4.79 0.19
N ASN A 40 21.92 -5.32 0.09
CA ASN A 40 23.04 -4.62 -0.54
C ASN A 40 22.78 -4.40 -2.04
N GLU A 41 22.48 -5.46 -2.79
CA GLU A 41 22.12 -5.37 -4.21
C GLU A 41 20.88 -4.50 -4.45
N PHE A 42 19.90 -4.57 -3.54
CA PHE A 42 18.69 -3.76 -3.61
C PHE A 42 19.00 -2.26 -3.51
N TYR A 43 19.76 -1.85 -2.50
CA TYR A 43 20.11 -0.43 -2.31
C TYR A 43 21.09 0.07 -3.37
N GLN A 44 22.05 -0.75 -3.80
CA GLN A 44 22.92 -0.41 -4.92
C GLN A 44 22.11 -0.10 -6.19
N LEU A 45 21.12 -0.93 -6.52
CA LEU A 45 20.26 -0.69 -7.68
C LEU A 45 19.34 0.52 -7.48
N LEU A 46 18.85 0.75 -6.26
CA LEU A 46 18.03 1.91 -5.93
C LEU A 46 18.83 3.22 -6.11
N PHE A 47 20.02 3.31 -5.52
CA PHE A 47 20.89 4.48 -5.65
C PHE A 47 21.38 4.66 -7.09
N SER A 48 21.74 3.59 -7.79
CA SER A 48 22.03 3.64 -9.23
C SER A 48 20.88 4.21 -10.06
N THR A 49 19.64 3.87 -9.71
CA THR A 49 18.45 4.43 -10.36
C THR A 49 18.29 5.92 -10.07
N TYR A 50 18.53 6.37 -8.83
CA TYR A 50 18.49 7.80 -8.49
C TYR A 50 19.60 8.60 -9.18
N ILE A 51 20.82 8.05 -9.26
CA ILE A 51 21.95 8.66 -9.97
C ILE A 51 21.57 8.87 -11.44
N LYS A 52 21.14 7.81 -12.13
CA LYS A 52 20.72 7.88 -13.53
C LYS A 52 19.52 8.81 -13.74
N MET A 53 18.62 8.90 -12.77
CA MET A 53 17.48 9.83 -12.82
C MET A 53 17.95 11.29 -12.80
N ILE A 54 18.95 11.61 -11.97
CA ILE A 54 19.54 12.95 -11.89
C ILE A 54 20.41 13.21 -13.13
N GLU A 55 21.25 12.27 -13.57
CA GLU A 55 22.06 12.38 -14.79
C GLU A 55 21.21 12.76 -16.02
N ASN A 56 20.05 12.10 -16.17
CA ASN A 56 19.13 12.34 -17.28
C ASN A 56 18.29 13.62 -17.13
N ASP A 57 18.38 14.35 -16.01
CA ASP A 57 17.66 15.59 -15.76
C ASP A 57 18.25 16.74 -16.58
N GLN A 58 17.61 17.09 -17.71
CA GLN A 58 18.10 18.13 -18.64
C GLN A 58 17.52 19.52 -18.37
N ASP A 59 16.44 19.60 -17.60
CA ASP A 59 15.70 20.83 -17.30
C ASP A 59 15.84 21.26 -15.84
N SER A 60 16.87 20.76 -15.16
CA SER A 60 17.19 21.08 -13.75
C SER A 60 15.98 20.89 -12.81
N PHE A 61 15.17 19.86 -13.06
CA PHE A 61 14.00 19.56 -12.24
C PHE A 61 14.38 19.28 -10.77
N PHE A 62 15.49 18.55 -10.53
CA PHE A 62 15.90 18.11 -9.19
C PHE A 62 16.88 19.05 -8.48
N ILE A 63 17.76 19.73 -9.21
CA ILE A 63 18.77 20.66 -8.69
C ILE A 63 19.34 21.49 -9.85
N GLU A 64 19.95 22.65 -9.57
CA GLU A 64 20.65 23.43 -10.60
C GLU A 64 21.82 22.65 -11.21
N GLU A 65 22.07 22.84 -12.51
CA GLU A 65 23.09 22.10 -13.28
C GLU A 65 24.48 22.16 -12.63
N GLU A 66 24.85 23.30 -12.06
CA GLU A 66 26.14 23.57 -11.42
C GLU A 66 26.46 22.63 -10.24
N ARG A 67 25.41 22.11 -9.58
CA ARG A 67 25.54 21.26 -8.38
C ARG A 67 25.31 19.79 -8.67
N LYS A 68 24.76 19.48 -9.84
CA LYS A 68 24.36 18.14 -10.26
C LYS A 68 25.48 17.11 -10.14
N GLU A 69 26.69 17.47 -10.58
CA GLU A 69 27.85 16.57 -10.52
C GLU A 69 28.20 16.18 -9.07
N LYS A 70 28.23 17.14 -8.15
CA LYS A 70 28.53 16.87 -6.74
C LYS A 70 27.48 15.97 -6.07
N ILE A 71 26.20 16.20 -6.37
CA ILE A 71 25.12 15.33 -5.89
C ILE A 71 25.28 13.91 -6.40
N ILE A 72 25.62 13.74 -7.69
CA ILE A 72 25.91 12.43 -8.28
C ILE A 72 27.09 11.78 -7.56
N GLN A 73 28.18 12.51 -7.30
CA GLN A 73 29.34 11.98 -6.58
C GLN A 73 28.99 11.51 -5.15
N SER A 74 28.16 12.25 -4.42
CA SER A 74 27.68 11.83 -3.09
C SER A 74 26.82 10.57 -3.14
N LEU A 75 25.96 10.44 -4.15
CA LEU A 75 25.18 9.23 -4.36
C LEU A 75 26.04 8.04 -4.83
N GLU A 76 27.07 8.28 -5.64
CA GLU A 76 28.05 7.26 -6.03
C GLU A 76 28.82 6.73 -4.83
N ARG A 77 29.28 7.60 -3.91
CA ARG A 77 29.89 7.19 -2.63
C ARG A 77 28.92 6.39 -1.77
N THR A 78 27.66 6.84 -1.69
CA THR A 78 26.58 6.14 -0.98
C THR A 78 26.31 4.75 -1.56
N LYS A 79 26.33 4.61 -2.89
CA LYS A 79 26.17 3.33 -3.58
C LYS A 79 27.37 2.41 -3.32
N ALA A 80 28.59 2.94 -3.36
CA ALA A 80 29.82 2.18 -3.15
C ALA A 80 29.97 1.64 -1.73
N PHE A 81 29.35 2.27 -0.73
CA PHE A 81 29.36 1.82 0.66
C PHE A 81 28.95 0.34 0.85
N TYR A 82 28.04 -0.14 -0.01
CA TYR A 82 27.57 -1.53 0.03
C TYR A 82 28.61 -2.57 -0.40
N ASP A 83 29.72 -2.12 -1.03
CA ASP A 83 30.86 -2.95 -1.41
C ASP A 83 32.07 -2.77 -0.47
N PHE A 84 31.96 -1.94 0.58
CA PHE A 84 33.08 -1.72 1.49
C PHE A 84 33.41 -2.99 2.28
N GLU A 85 34.68 -3.32 2.38
CA GLU A 85 35.17 -4.49 3.10
C GLU A 85 35.57 -4.15 4.55
N SER A 86 35.79 -2.86 4.85
CA SER A 86 36.21 -2.42 6.17
C SER A 86 35.67 -1.04 6.58
N LYS A 87 35.61 -0.78 7.89
CA LYS A 87 35.17 0.51 8.45
C LYS A 87 36.13 1.66 8.11
N GLU A 88 37.40 1.37 7.88
CA GLU A 88 38.44 2.36 7.56
C GLU A 88 38.19 3.02 6.19
N GLN A 89 37.56 2.29 5.24
CA GLN A 89 37.13 2.87 3.97
C GLN A 89 36.06 3.95 4.20
N LEU A 90 35.08 3.69 5.07
CA LEU A 90 34.06 4.68 5.43
C LEU A 90 34.67 5.87 6.18
N GLN A 91 35.58 5.60 7.12
CA GLN A 91 36.28 6.65 7.86
C GLN A 91 37.05 7.58 6.91
N THR A 92 37.79 7.03 5.94
CA THR A 92 38.51 7.83 4.94
C THR A 92 37.57 8.76 4.15
N ILE A 93 36.36 8.28 3.83
CA ILE A 93 35.35 9.14 3.20
C ILE A 93 34.93 10.27 4.14
N PHE A 94 34.57 9.97 5.39
CA PHE A 94 34.17 10.99 6.37
C PHE A 94 35.27 12.03 6.64
N GLU A 95 36.55 11.63 6.64
CA GLU A 95 37.69 12.53 6.78
C GLU A 95 37.80 13.53 5.62
N THR A 96 37.50 13.06 4.40
CA THR A 96 37.66 13.81 3.15
C THR A 96 36.42 14.58 2.72
N MET A 97 35.29 14.42 3.41
CA MET A 97 34.09 15.23 3.18
C MET A 97 34.38 16.72 3.37
N SER A 98 33.81 17.52 2.46
CA SER A 98 33.92 18.97 2.43
C SER A 98 33.12 19.58 3.58
N ASN A 99 33.75 20.46 4.36
CA ASN A 99 33.05 21.20 5.41
C ASN A 99 32.15 22.29 4.79
N ASP A 100 30.94 22.44 5.32
CA ASP A 100 29.95 23.45 4.94
C ASP A 100 29.45 23.39 3.47
N ASP A 101 29.59 22.23 2.81
CA ASP A 101 29.01 21.97 1.48
C ASP A 101 27.77 21.06 1.58
N PRO A 102 26.55 21.55 1.35
CA PRO A 102 25.34 20.74 1.46
C PRO A 102 25.22 19.69 0.34
N THR A 103 26.03 19.79 -0.72
CA THR A 103 26.08 18.81 -1.80
C THR A 103 27.01 17.64 -1.49
N ASP A 104 27.85 17.74 -0.46
CA ASP A 104 28.75 16.67 0.00
C ASP A 104 28.14 15.93 1.20
N PHE A 105 27.45 14.83 0.89
CA PHE A 105 26.76 14.00 1.86
C PHE A 105 26.95 12.50 1.60
N MET A 106 26.57 11.67 2.59
CA MET A 106 26.29 10.24 2.42
C MET A 106 24.93 9.89 3.03
N LEU A 107 24.14 9.06 2.35
CA LEU A 107 22.77 8.69 2.76
C LEU A 107 22.67 7.18 3.10
N PHE A 108 22.39 6.87 4.36
CA PHE A 108 22.30 5.52 4.89
C PHE A 108 20.84 5.17 5.24
N PRO A 109 20.22 4.19 4.57
CA PRO A 109 19.05 3.51 5.11
C PRO A 109 19.47 2.75 6.37
N SER A 110 18.70 2.87 7.46
CA SER A 110 18.98 2.19 8.73
C SER A 110 17.71 1.56 9.28
N GLU A 111 17.78 0.25 9.55
CA GLU A 111 16.68 -0.53 10.13
C GLU A 111 16.75 -0.52 11.65
N PHE A 112 15.59 -0.46 12.29
CA PHE A 112 15.45 -0.58 13.74
C PHE A 112 14.07 -1.16 14.06
N SER A 113 13.91 -1.77 15.22
CA SER A 113 12.59 -2.14 15.72
C SER A 113 11.93 -0.93 16.40
N SER A 114 10.68 -0.66 16.04
CA SER A 114 9.93 0.42 16.70
C SER A 114 9.39 -0.09 18.04
N SER A 115 9.66 0.65 19.11
CA SER A 115 9.15 0.36 20.46
C SER A 115 7.63 0.58 20.62
N GLY A 116 6.93 1.13 19.61
CA GLY A 116 5.56 1.62 19.72
C GLY A 116 4.45 0.82 19.00
N TYR A 117 4.80 -0.18 18.19
CA TYR A 117 3.86 -1.11 17.55
C TYR A 117 4.31 -2.55 17.80
N LYS A 118 3.41 -3.53 17.59
CA LYS A 118 3.64 -4.97 17.86
C LYS A 118 5.10 -5.34 17.63
N GLU A 119 5.72 -6.02 18.61
CA GLU A 119 7.17 -6.29 18.80
C GLU A 119 7.93 -6.97 17.63
N SER A 120 7.46 -6.89 16.39
CA SER A 120 7.95 -7.61 15.21
C SER A 120 8.14 -6.78 13.94
N ASP A 121 7.74 -5.50 13.90
CA ASP A 121 7.78 -4.74 12.65
C ASP A 121 9.06 -3.91 12.57
N ALA A 122 10.04 -4.44 11.83
CA ALA A 122 11.24 -3.70 11.47
C ALA A 122 10.87 -2.47 10.62
N HIS A 123 11.43 -1.32 10.97
CA HIS A 123 11.22 -0.06 10.25
C HIS A 123 12.56 0.48 9.77
N ILE A 124 12.56 1.14 8.62
CA ILE A 124 13.75 1.75 8.05
C ILE A 124 13.58 3.25 8.10
N CYS A 125 14.56 3.98 8.60
CA CYS A 125 14.67 5.43 8.40
C CYS A 125 15.82 5.74 7.44
N GLY A 126 15.93 6.98 6.99
CA GLY A 126 17.14 7.44 6.32
C GLY A 126 17.94 8.40 7.18
N LEU A 127 19.24 8.13 7.27
CA LEU A 127 20.25 8.92 7.97
C LEU A 127 21.18 9.56 6.94
N THR A 128 21.32 10.87 6.94
CA THR A 128 22.25 11.58 6.06
C THR A 128 23.37 12.19 6.87
N VAL A 129 24.62 11.91 6.53
CA VAL A 129 25.80 12.52 7.15
C VAL A 129 26.25 13.71 6.29
N TYR A 130 26.47 14.85 6.94
CA TYR A 130 27.13 16.03 6.39
C TYR A 130 28.30 16.42 7.29
N LYS A 131 29.25 17.20 6.77
CA LYS A 131 30.25 17.90 7.57
C LYS A 131 29.95 19.41 7.55
N LYS A 132 29.69 20.00 8.72
CA LYS A 132 29.32 21.42 8.87
C LYS A 132 29.95 21.99 10.14
N ASN A 133 30.50 23.20 10.08
CA ASN A 133 31.20 23.85 11.19
C ASN A 133 32.26 22.98 11.87
N GLU A 134 33.01 22.17 11.11
CA GLU A 134 33.98 21.20 11.64
C GLU A 134 33.35 20.17 12.60
N GLU A 135 32.11 19.78 12.34
CA GLU A 135 31.37 18.73 13.03
C GLU A 135 30.64 17.85 12.01
N PHE A 136 30.27 16.63 12.40
CA PHE A 136 29.36 15.80 11.62
C PHE A 136 27.91 16.08 12.02
N LEU A 137 27.07 16.39 11.04
CA LEU A 137 25.63 16.46 11.21
C LEU A 137 25.00 15.19 10.66
N VAL A 138 24.46 14.35 11.53
CA VAL A 138 23.71 13.15 11.13
C VAL A 138 22.22 13.47 11.16
N MET A 139 21.65 13.78 10.00
CA MET A 139 20.23 14.09 9.83
C MET A 139 19.40 12.81 9.70
N LYS A 140 18.44 12.62 10.59
CA LYS A 140 17.38 11.61 10.50
C LYS A 140 16.21 12.15 9.71
N VAL A 141 15.68 11.33 8.80
CA VAL A 141 14.33 11.48 8.23
C VAL A 141 13.56 10.19 8.46
N ASP A 142 12.43 10.31 9.14
CA ASP A 142 11.55 9.21 9.51
C ASP A 142 10.07 9.65 9.48
N LYS A 143 9.31 9.22 8.47
CA LYS A 143 7.89 9.60 8.35
C LYS A 143 6.97 8.85 9.31
N SER A 144 7.39 7.74 9.93
CA SER A 144 6.58 7.10 10.96
C SER A 144 6.62 7.88 12.28
N GLN A 145 7.71 8.64 12.48
CA GLN A 145 8.01 9.39 13.70
C GLN A 145 8.20 8.45 14.91
N SER A 146 8.79 7.29 14.67
CA SER A 146 8.84 6.18 15.65
C SER A 146 9.75 6.45 16.85
N PHE A 147 10.81 7.24 16.67
CA PHE A 147 11.82 7.46 17.72
C PHE A 147 11.52 8.66 18.65
N ASP A 148 11.41 9.86 18.08
CA ASP A 148 11.33 11.13 18.80
C ASP A 148 10.01 11.88 18.56
N GLY A 149 9.06 11.25 17.87
CA GLY A 149 7.82 11.90 17.44
C GLY A 149 8.02 12.97 16.37
N LYS A 150 9.22 13.11 15.79
CA LYS A 150 9.56 14.10 14.77
C LYS A 150 9.87 13.44 13.44
N THR A 151 9.52 14.14 12.35
CA THR A 151 9.83 13.67 11.00
C THR A 151 11.30 13.82 10.68
N ALA A 152 11.91 14.94 11.07
CA ALA A 152 13.35 15.12 10.95
C ALA A 152 13.97 15.77 12.18
N SER A 153 15.16 15.30 12.50
CA SER A 153 16.04 15.78 13.57
C SER A 153 17.47 15.49 13.15
N TYR A 154 18.46 16.07 13.82
CA TYR A 154 19.86 15.78 13.56
C TYR A 154 20.68 15.69 14.84
N PHE A 155 21.73 14.91 14.74
CA PHE A 155 22.70 14.63 15.78
C PHE A 155 23.99 15.36 15.43
N VAL A 156 24.57 16.08 16.40
CA VAL A 156 25.84 16.79 16.22
C VAL A 156 26.95 15.94 16.83
N VAL A 157 27.76 15.32 15.96
CA VAL A 157 28.83 14.40 16.34
C VAL A 157 30.18 15.09 16.13
N PRO A 158 31.02 15.25 17.17
CA PRO A 158 32.34 15.84 17.03
C PRO A 158 33.25 15.03 16.11
N LEU A 159 34.18 15.70 15.40
CA LEU A 159 35.16 15.01 14.54
C LEU A 159 36.04 14.00 15.30
N THR A 160 36.23 14.18 16.61
CA THR A 160 36.96 13.23 17.46
C THR A 160 36.27 11.87 17.59
N GLN A 161 35.00 11.75 17.21
CA GLN A 161 34.20 10.51 17.25
C GLN A 161 34.09 9.82 15.88
N ILE A 162 34.95 10.20 14.92
CA ILE A 162 34.86 9.71 13.54
C ILE A 162 35.04 8.19 13.42
N GLU A 163 35.92 7.58 14.23
CA GLU A 163 36.14 6.14 14.21
C GLU A 163 34.88 5.40 14.68
N GLU A 164 34.28 5.85 15.79
CA GLU A 164 33.08 5.28 16.37
C GLU A 164 31.86 5.48 15.45
N LEU A 165 31.75 6.64 14.81
CA LEU A 165 30.69 6.93 13.83
C LEU A 165 30.81 6.03 12.59
N SER A 166 32.03 5.85 12.09
CA SER A 166 32.30 4.97 10.94
C SER A 166 32.00 3.51 11.29
N ASN A 167 32.42 3.06 12.47
CA ASN A 167 32.12 1.72 12.96
C ASN A 167 30.60 1.50 13.13
N LEU A 168 29.88 2.49 13.64
CA LEU A 168 28.44 2.43 13.80
C LEU A 168 27.74 2.18 12.46
N PHE A 169 27.95 3.04 11.45
CA PHE A 169 27.32 2.86 10.14
C PHE A 169 27.75 1.58 9.44
N PHE A 170 29.04 1.21 9.53
CA PHE A 170 29.53 -0.02 8.93
C PHE A 170 28.86 -1.27 9.54
N CYS A 171 28.69 -1.33 10.86
CA CYS A 171 28.00 -2.44 11.53
C CYS A 171 26.50 -2.49 11.22
N GLU A 172 25.85 -1.35 11.02
CA GLU A 172 24.41 -1.27 10.73
C GLU A 172 24.07 -1.57 9.26
N ARG A 173 25.05 -1.53 8.35
CA ARG A 173 24.85 -1.75 6.91
C ARG A 173 24.12 -3.05 6.58
N ASP A 174 24.52 -4.13 7.23
CA ASP A 174 24.00 -5.48 6.97
C ASP A 174 22.77 -5.80 7.84
N PHE A 175 22.21 -4.78 8.50
CA PHE A 175 20.94 -4.83 9.24
C PHE A 175 20.88 -5.92 10.33
N GLY A 176 22.03 -6.27 10.91
CA GLY A 176 22.17 -7.39 11.85
C GLY A 176 21.60 -7.14 13.26
N LYS A 177 21.25 -5.89 13.61
CA LYS A 177 20.82 -5.50 14.97
C LYS A 177 19.40 -4.92 14.99
N LEU A 178 18.41 -5.78 15.22
CA LEU A 178 17.00 -5.39 15.41
C LEU A 178 16.66 -4.97 16.84
N GLU A 179 17.57 -4.27 17.51
CA GLU A 179 17.30 -3.73 18.86
C GLU A 179 16.47 -2.44 18.79
N PRO A 180 15.52 -2.23 19.73
CA PRO A 180 14.66 -1.05 19.68
C PRO A 180 15.45 0.25 19.75
N ASP A 181 15.29 1.08 18.73
CA ASP A 181 15.91 2.41 18.62
C ASP A 181 17.45 2.40 18.78
N SER A 182 18.12 1.28 18.48
CA SER A 182 19.54 1.03 18.74
C SER A 182 20.47 2.06 18.10
N ILE A 183 20.27 2.30 16.81
CA ILE A 183 21.03 3.28 16.03
C ILE A 183 20.92 4.68 16.64
N PHE A 184 19.72 5.09 17.05
CA PHE A 184 19.52 6.42 17.62
C PHE A 184 20.11 6.56 19.03
N LYS A 185 20.08 5.51 19.84
CA LYS A 185 20.78 5.48 21.14
C LYS A 185 22.28 5.61 20.94
N SER A 186 22.85 4.88 19.98
CA SER A 186 24.27 4.98 19.64
C SER A 186 24.64 6.38 19.15
N LEU A 187 23.87 6.94 18.21
CA LEU A 187 24.09 8.31 17.73
C LEU A 187 24.00 9.33 18.87
N LYS A 188 23.00 9.22 19.75
CA LYS A 188 22.86 10.11 20.90
C LYS A 188 24.07 10.05 21.83
N ASN A 189 24.69 8.89 22.02
CA ASN A 189 25.89 8.73 22.83
C ASN A 189 27.15 9.34 22.18
N LEU A 190 27.23 9.31 20.85
CA LEU A 190 28.33 9.94 20.10
C LEU A 190 28.18 11.45 19.96
N SER A 191 26.99 11.99 20.23
CA SER A 191 26.65 13.38 19.95
C SER A 191 26.80 14.29 21.16
N ILE A 192 27.20 15.53 20.92
CA ILE A 192 27.16 16.59 21.95
C ILE A 192 25.76 17.16 22.12
N GLU A 193 24.94 17.13 21.07
CA GLU A 193 23.56 17.58 21.11
C GLU A 193 22.70 16.90 20.04
N VAL A 194 21.37 16.98 20.24
CA VAL A 194 20.37 16.54 19.28
C VAL A 194 19.39 17.68 19.08
N LYS A 195 19.17 18.07 17.82
CA LYS A 195 18.31 19.19 17.44
C LYS A 195 17.21 18.74 16.49
N ASN A 196 16.05 19.39 16.62
CA ASN A 196 14.93 19.14 15.73
C ASN A 196 15.07 19.98 14.45
N LEU A 197 14.42 19.55 13.37
CA LEU A 197 14.27 20.35 12.15
C LEU A 197 12.79 20.72 11.94
N ALA A 198 12.55 21.89 11.37
CA ALA A 198 11.22 22.38 11.00
C ALA A 198 10.69 21.69 9.73
N VAL A 199 10.73 20.35 9.69
CA VAL A 199 10.33 19.54 8.54
C VAL A 199 9.13 18.68 8.91
N ILE A 200 8.09 18.75 8.10
CA ILE A 200 6.87 17.92 8.20
C ILE A 200 6.65 17.13 6.91
N MET A 201 6.16 15.90 7.06
CA MET A 201 5.75 15.06 5.93
C MET A 201 4.53 14.23 6.30
N GLU A 202 3.74 13.85 5.28
CA GLU A 202 2.66 12.89 5.47
C GLU A 202 3.21 11.56 5.99
N LYS A 203 2.60 11.03 7.07
CA LYS A 203 2.92 9.70 7.58
C LYS A 203 2.76 8.66 6.49
N GLN A 204 3.66 7.68 6.51
CA GLN A 204 3.61 6.55 5.61
C GLN A 204 2.27 5.79 5.75
N SER A 205 1.70 5.35 4.63
CA SER A 205 0.40 4.68 4.57
C SER A 205 0.47 3.24 4.07
N THR A 206 1.66 2.70 3.86
CA THR A 206 1.94 1.37 3.29
C THR A 206 3.29 0.93 3.85
N GLY A 207 3.45 -0.31 4.29
CA GLY A 207 4.74 -0.86 4.75
C GLY A 207 5.76 -1.02 3.61
N ASN A 208 6.26 0.09 3.06
CA ASN A 208 7.26 0.15 1.99
C ASN A 208 8.46 1.05 2.40
N CYS A 209 8.80 1.05 3.69
CA CYS A 209 9.76 1.98 4.30
C CYS A 209 11.17 1.87 3.70
N SER A 210 11.55 0.66 3.27
CA SER A 210 12.80 0.38 2.55
C SER A 210 13.05 1.26 1.32
N VAL A 211 12.01 1.77 0.67
CA VAL A 211 12.15 2.73 -0.44
C VAL A 211 11.66 4.11 -0.05
N SER A 212 10.50 4.20 0.61
CA SER A 212 9.85 5.50 0.81
C SER A 212 10.58 6.42 1.78
N GLU A 213 11.33 5.85 2.73
CA GLU A 213 12.11 6.63 3.69
C GLU A 213 13.42 7.10 3.05
N VAL A 214 14.11 6.25 2.28
CA VAL A 214 15.26 6.65 1.44
C VAL A 214 14.88 7.76 0.46
N GLU A 215 13.74 7.62 -0.19
CA GLU A 215 13.19 8.65 -1.08
C GLU A 215 12.91 9.97 -0.34
N ALA A 216 12.30 9.89 0.85
CA ALA A 216 12.00 11.06 1.66
C ALA A 216 13.28 11.77 2.12
N SER A 217 14.30 11.00 2.49
CA SER A 217 15.64 11.50 2.81
C SER A 217 16.27 12.18 1.61
N LEU A 218 16.36 11.52 0.45
CA LEU A 218 16.93 12.12 -0.76
C LEU A 218 16.22 13.42 -1.15
N ARG A 219 14.89 13.46 -1.08
CA ARG A 219 14.12 14.69 -1.32
C ARG A 219 14.47 15.79 -0.31
N THR A 220 14.74 15.44 0.94
CA THR A 220 15.16 16.38 1.99
C THR A 220 16.59 16.86 1.75
N VAL A 221 17.50 15.99 1.32
CA VAL A 221 18.87 16.34 0.92
C VAL A 221 18.86 17.35 -0.24
N LEU A 222 18.12 17.05 -1.32
CA LEU A 222 18.01 17.96 -2.47
C LEU A 222 17.37 19.30 -2.08
N PHE A 223 16.41 19.29 -1.16
CA PHE A 223 15.87 20.53 -0.61
C PHE A 223 16.95 21.30 0.18
N ASN A 224 17.70 20.62 1.05
CA ASN A 224 18.79 21.23 1.83
C ASN A 224 19.87 21.89 0.96
N CYS A 225 20.15 21.30 -0.20
CA CYS A 225 21.09 21.87 -1.17
C CYS A 225 20.62 23.24 -1.72
N ARG A 226 19.30 23.43 -1.84
CA ARG A 226 18.70 24.69 -2.31
C ARG A 226 18.45 25.67 -1.17
N THR A 227 18.13 25.17 0.02
CA THR A 227 17.72 25.95 1.18
C THR A 227 18.23 25.28 2.45
N ASP A 228 19.12 25.96 3.17
CA ASP A 228 19.75 25.44 4.38
C ASP A 228 18.70 25.13 5.46
N LEU A 229 18.46 23.84 5.70
CA LEU A 229 17.49 23.36 6.69
C LEU A 229 17.92 23.64 8.12
N PHE A 230 19.22 23.74 8.36
CA PHE A 230 19.78 23.88 9.71
C PHE A 230 19.67 25.32 10.24
N CYS A 231 19.28 26.27 9.39
CA CYS A 231 19.04 27.66 9.78
C CYS A 231 17.55 27.98 10.02
N LEU A 232 16.65 27.02 9.84
CA LEU A 232 15.21 27.24 10.04
C LEU A 232 14.85 27.22 11.53
N ASN A 233 13.94 28.11 11.95
CA ASN A 233 13.48 28.18 13.33
C ASN A 233 12.38 27.15 13.61
N VAL A 234 12.55 26.32 14.64
CA VAL A 234 11.61 25.23 14.97
C VAL A 234 10.48 25.69 15.90
N ASP A 235 10.67 26.85 16.56
CA ASP A 235 9.71 27.41 17.52
C ASP A 235 8.58 28.19 16.83
N GLU A 236 8.78 28.57 15.57
CA GLU A 236 7.77 29.26 14.76
C GLU A 236 7.00 28.23 13.92
N LYS A 237 5.71 28.03 14.24
CA LYS A 237 4.86 27.05 13.53
C LYS A 237 4.75 27.33 12.03
N ASP A 238 4.91 28.60 11.63
CA ASP A 238 4.82 29.02 10.24
C ASP A 238 6.09 28.68 9.44
N ASP A 239 7.19 28.29 10.10
CA ASP A 239 8.46 27.90 9.48
C ASP A 239 8.55 26.40 9.15
N TYR A 240 7.53 25.61 9.50
CA TYR A 240 7.50 24.19 9.15
C TYR A 240 7.29 23.98 7.65
N ILE A 241 8.28 23.40 7.01
CA ILE A 241 8.29 23.14 5.58
C ILE A 241 7.98 21.68 5.25
N THR A 242 7.44 21.47 4.06
CA THR A 242 7.33 20.14 3.45
C THR A 242 8.26 20.07 2.23
N PRO A 243 9.39 19.35 2.31
CA PRO A 243 10.30 19.19 1.17
C PRO A 243 9.57 18.65 -0.06
N LYS A 244 9.75 19.33 -1.20
CA LYS A 244 9.23 18.93 -2.52
C LYS A 244 10.40 18.64 -3.46
N TRP A 245 10.19 17.74 -4.42
CA TRP A 245 11.18 17.45 -5.46
C TRP A 245 11.53 18.69 -6.29
N ASN A 246 10.51 19.44 -6.64
CA ASN A 246 10.60 20.74 -7.29
C ASN A 246 9.45 21.60 -6.73
N PRO A 247 9.74 22.71 -6.02
CA PRO A 247 8.70 23.58 -5.46
C PRO A 247 7.82 24.29 -6.51
N GLU A 248 8.36 24.52 -7.71
CA GLU A 248 7.73 25.28 -8.80
C GLU A 248 6.83 24.41 -9.68
N HIS A 249 7.08 23.09 -9.71
CA HIS A 249 6.30 22.16 -10.53
C HIS A 249 4.93 21.85 -9.89
N GLN A 250 3.87 21.77 -10.70
CA GLN A 250 2.49 21.54 -10.23
C GLN A 250 2.30 20.17 -9.57
N GLU A 251 2.79 19.10 -10.20
CA GLU A 251 2.71 17.71 -9.70
C GLU A 251 4.11 17.09 -9.52
N PRO A 252 4.94 17.61 -8.58
CA PRO A 252 6.38 17.30 -8.54
C PRO A 252 6.65 15.83 -8.20
N THR A 253 5.81 15.20 -7.39
CA THR A 253 5.95 13.77 -7.08
C THR A 253 5.60 12.89 -8.27
N LEU A 254 4.56 13.20 -9.05
CA LEU A 254 4.21 12.44 -10.25
C LEU A 254 5.34 12.53 -11.29
N GLU A 255 5.88 13.73 -11.49
CA GLU A 255 6.97 13.97 -12.43
C GLU A 255 8.25 13.23 -12.02
N MET A 256 8.64 13.30 -10.74
CA MET A 256 9.75 12.49 -10.22
C MET A 256 9.53 10.99 -10.51
N ARG A 257 8.32 10.46 -10.31
CA ARG A 257 8.03 9.03 -10.56
C ARG A 257 8.14 8.64 -12.03
N LYS A 258 7.77 9.54 -12.96
CA LYS A 258 7.98 9.33 -14.40
C LYS A 258 9.47 9.28 -14.73
N ARG A 259 10.27 10.19 -14.18
CA ARG A 259 11.74 10.23 -14.35
C ARG A 259 12.41 9.00 -13.75
N PHE A 260 11.96 8.57 -12.57
CA PHE A 260 12.41 7.34 -11.93
C PHE A 260 12.14 6.11 -12.81
N LEU A 261 10.92 5.99 -13.36
CA LEU A 261 10.61 4.93 -14.33
C LEU A 261 11.54 4.98 -15.54
N GLY A 262 11.79 6.17 -16.10
CA GLY A 262 12.73 6.36 -17.20
C GLY A 262 14.15 5.90 -16.87
N ALA A 263 14.64 6.20 -15.67
CA ALA A 263 15.95 5.76 -15.20
C ALA A 263 16.02 4.24 -14.98
N LEU A 264 14.97 3.65 -14.42
CA LEU A 264 14.87 2.21 -14.16
C LEU A 264 14.79 1.38 -15.46
N LYS A 265 14.23 1.94 -16.53
CA LYS A 265 14.18 1.31 -17.85
C LYS A 265 15.59 1.11 -18.44
N GLY A 266 15.71 0.06 -19.23
CA GLY A 266 16.97 -0.35 -19.86
C GLY A 266 16.82 -0.54 -21.37
N LYS A 267 17.76 -1.29 -21.95
CA LYS A 267 17.72 -1.65 -23.38
C LYS A 267 16.73 -2.76 -23.70
N ASN A 268 16.31 -3.54 -22.69
CA ASN A 268 15.36 -4.64 -22.87
C ASN A 268 13.93 -4.10 -23.06
N LYS A 269 13.39 -4.26 -24.27
CA LYS A 269 12.05 -3.76 -24.64
C LYS A 269 10.93 -4.45 -23.87
N ASP A 270 11.05 -5.75 -23.60
CA ASP A 270 10.03 -6.52 -22.90
C ASP A 270 9.93 -6.04 -21.44
N TRP A 271 11.07 -5.90 -20.77
CA TRP A 271 11.14 -5.33 -19.42
C TRP A 271 10.53 -3.93 -19.35
N ASN A 272 10.82 -3.09 -20.34
CA ASN A 272 10.26 -1.74 -20.38
C ASN A 272 8.73 -1.76 -20.51
N GLN A 273 8.16 -2.69 -21.27
CA GLN A 273 6.69 -2.87 -21.35
C GLN A 273 6.11 -3.31 -20.00
N TYR A 274 6.79 -4.20 -19.28
CA TYR A 274 6.37 -4.59 -17.93
C TYR A 274 6.39 -3.42 -16.94
N PHE A 275 7.43 -2.59 -16.98
CA PHE A 275 7.52 -1.42 -16.12
C PHE A 275 6.43 -0.40 -16.43
N ASP A 276 6.10 -0.19 -17.71
CA ASP A 276 4.97 0.64 -18.12
C ASP A 276 3.64 0.08 -17.61
N TYR A 277 3.43 -1.23 -17.75
CA TYR A 277 2.23 -1.90 -17.26
C TYR A 277 2.02 -1.73 -15.74
N ILE A 278 3.09 -1.85 -14.95
CA ILE A 278 3.05 -1.59 -13.50
C ILE A 278 2.76 -0.11 -13.24
N PHE A 279 3.41 0.80 -13.97
CA PHE A 279 3.24 2.24 -13.79
C PHE A 279 1.82 2.71 -14.11
N ASP A 280 1.12 2.06 -15.05
CA ASP A 280 -0.26 2.37 -15.36
C ASP A 280 -1.21 2.20 -14.16
N TYR A 281 -0.92 1.29 -13.21
CA TYR A 281 -1.67 1.24 -11.94
C TYR A 281 -1.50 2.52 -11.12
N TYR A 282 -0.28 3.08 -11.08
CA TYR A 282 0.00 4.32 -10.37
C TYR A 282 -0.70 5.51 -11.03
N LEU A 283 -0.66 5.60 -12.37
CA LEU A 283 -1.33 6.66 -13.13
C LEU A 283 -2.86 6.56 -12.98
N TYR A 284 -3.41 5.35 -13.02
CA TYR A 284 -4.84 5.11 -12.76
C TYR A 284 -5.23 5.59 -11.36
N ARG A 285 -4.42 5.28 -10.32
CA ARG A 285 -4.63 5.79 -8.95
C ARG A 285 -4.64 7.32 -8.88
N LYS A 286 -3.79 7.97 -9.68
CA LYS A 286 -3.66 9.42 -9.73
C LYS A 286 -4.78 10.11 -10.52
N GLY A 287 -5.58 9.37 -11.28
CA GLY A 287 -6.64 9.91 -12.11
C GLY A 287 -6.16 10.44 -13.46
N GLU A 288 -4.92 10.12 -13.86
CA GLU A 288 -4.29 10.62 -15.09
C GLU A 288 -4.76 9.87 -16.35
N LEU A 289 -5.28 8.66 -16.19
CA LEU A 289 -5.64 7.78 -17.32
C LEU A 289 -7.12 7.79 -17.67
N VAL A 290 -7.99 8.11 -16.72
CA VAL A 290 -9.45 8.00 -16.87
C VAL A 290 -10.10 9.20 -16.19
N SER A 291 -10.68 10.10 -16.97
CA SER A 291 -11.30 11.35 -16.50
C SER A 291 -12.49 11.11 -15.55
N ASP A 292 -13.31 10.08 -15.83
CA ASP A 292 -14.50 9.72 -15.04
C ASP A 292 -14.31 8.40 -14.28
N SER A 293 -13.14 8.22 -13.65
CA SER A 293 -12.83 6.98 -12.95
C SER A 293 -13.79 6.74 -11.78
N SER A 294 -14.18 5.47 -11.58
CA SER A 294 -14.82 4.99 -10.35
C SER A 294 -14.05 5.34 -9.09
N LEU A 295 -12.75 5.57 -9.17
CA LEU A 295 -11.91 6.02 -8.06
C LEU A 295 -12.28 7.41 -7.55
N ALA A 296 -12.85 8.28 -8.38
CA ALA A 296 -13.27 9.62 -7.98
C ALA A 296 -14.39 9.60 -6.92
N ASN A 297 -15.16 8.51 -6.85
CA ASN A 297 -16.21 8.31 -5.85
C ASN A 297 -15.66 8.10 -4.42
N TYR A 298 -14.36 7.87 -4.26
CA TYR A 298 -13.74 7.71 -2.96
C TYR A 298 -13.19 9.05 -2.46
N SER A 299 -13.79 9.55 -1.38
CA SER A 299 -13.49 10.87 -0.80
C SER A 299 -12.07 11.01 -0.25
N SER A 300 -11.40 9.91 0.14
CA SER A 300 -10.04 9.96 0.70
C SER A 300 -8.99 9.38 -0.24
N ARG A 301 -7.82 10.03 -0.30
CA ARG A 301 -6.62 9.53 -1.00
C ARG A 301 -6.21 8.13 -0.51
N LYS A 302 -6.32 7.88 0.80
CA LYS A 302 -6.03 6.57 1.41
C LYS A 302 -6.98 5.48 0.91
N ALA A 303 -8.27 5.78 0.74
CA ALA A 303 -9.23 4.81 0.19
C ALA A 303 -8.94 4.50 -1.28
N ARG A 304 -8.65 5.51 -2.10
CA ARG A 304 -8.23 5.31 -3.50
C ARG A 304 -6.99 4.42 -3.59
N HIS A 305 -5.99 4.70 -2.76
CA HIS A 305 -4.76 3.91 -2.66
C HIS A 305 -5.06 2.44 -2.36
N ARG A 306 -5.82 2.17 -1.29
CA ARG A 306 -6.18 0.79 -0.90
C ARG A 306 -6.88 0.06 -2.05
N LYS A 307 -7.85 0.68 -2.71
CA LYS A 307 -8.60 0.05 -3.80
C LYS A 307 -7.72 -0.31 -5.00
N VAL A 308 -6.74 0.52 -5.35
CA VAL A 308 -5.79 0.19 -6.42
C VAL A 308 -4.85 -0.93 -6.00
N ARG A 309 -4.42 -0.98 -4.73
CA ARG A 309 -3.65 -2.12 -4.21
C ARG A 309 -4.45 -3.43 -4.28
N ASP A 310 -5.73 -3.38 -3.91
CA ASP A 310 -6.62 -4.56 -3.96
C ASP A 310 -6.70 -5.14 -5.39
N ILE A 311 -6.85 -4.31 -6.43
CA ILE A 311 -6.86 -4.84 -7.81
C ILE A 311 -5.47 -5.19 -8.35
N PHE A 312 -4.40 -4.63 -7.77
CA PHE A 312 -3.03 -4.97 -8.12
C PHE A 312 -2.64 -6.35 -7.55
N SER A 313 -3.06 -6.70 -6.33
CA SER A 313 -2.83 -8.03 -5.74
C SER A 313 -3.58 -9.15 -6.46
N MET A 314 -4.72 -8.83 -7.06
CA MET A 314 -5.51 -9.75 -7.88
C MET A 314 -4.92 -10.02 -9.26
N ASP A 315 -4.01 -9.18 -9.75
CA ASP A 315 -3.47 -9.29 -11.09
C ASP A 315 -2.45 -10.42 -11.20
N THR A 316 -2.92 -11.55 -11.72
CA THR A 316 -2.12 -12.75 -11.89
C THR A 316 -1.06 -12.63 -12.99
N TYR A 317 -1.07 -11.55 -13.78
CA TYR A 317 0.00 -11.32 -14.76
C TYR A 317 1.31 -10.89 -14.09
N ILE A 318 1.26 -10.16 -12.98
CA ILE A 318 2.46 -9.75 -12.22
C ILE A 318 3.29 -10.97 -11.75
N PRO A 319 2.72 -11.99 -11.09
CA PRO A 319 3.49 -13.19 -10.77
C PRO A 319 3.84 -14.04 -12.02
N GLU A 320 3.05 -14.00 -13.09
CA GLU A 320 3.40 -14.69 -14.36
C GLU A 320 4.68 -14.10 -14.98
N MET A 321 4.77 -12.76 -15.12
CA MET A 321 5.96 -12.12 -15.69
C MET A 321 7.21 -12.33 -14.82
N LEU A 322 7.07 -12.39 -13.49
CA LEU A 322 8.17 -12.67 -12.57
C LEU A 322 8.69 -14.10 -12.73
N LYS A 323 7.79 -15.09 -12.85
CA LYS A 323 8.15 -16.50 -13.06
C LYS A 323 8.84 -16.74 -14.41
N ASN A 324 8.52 -15.92 -15.41
CA ASN A 324 9.11 -16.03 -16.75
C ASN A 324 10.33 -15.11 -16.94
N ASN A 325 10.93 -14.60 -15.86
CA ASN A 325 12.13 -13.75 -15.90
C ASN A 325 11.98 -12.52 -16.82
N GLY A 326 10.77 -11.98 -16.93
CA GLY A 326 10.47 -10.85 -17.79
C GLY A 326 10.50 -11.17 -19.29
N GLN A 327 10.24 -12.41 -19.69
CA GLN A 327 9.95 -12.78 -21.08
C GLN A 327 8.44 -12.69 -21.34
N ILE A 328 8.03 -12.03 -22.42
CA ILE A 328 6.61 -11.99 -22.83
C ILE A 328 6.27 -13.31 -23.51
N LEU A 329 5.34 -14.07 -22.92
CA LEU A 329 4.86 -15.32 -23.48
C LEU A 329 4.03 -15.08 -24.74
N GLN A 330 4.11 -16.01 -25.69
CA GLN A 330 3.33 -15.98 -26.92
C GLN A 330 1.85 -16.31 -26.66
N GLU A 331 0.96 -15.75 -27.49
CA GLU A 331 -0.51 -15.83 -27.39
C GLU A 331 -1.06 -17.27 -27.30
N ASN A 332 -0.34 -18.26 -27.83
CA ASN A 332 -0.77 -19.66 -27.84
C ASN A 332 -0.44 -20.43 -26.55
N THR A 333 0.20 -19.81 -25.57
CA THR A 333 0.44 -20.46 -24.28
C THR A 333 -0.88 -20.52 -23.52
N PRO A 334 -1.36 -21.72 -23.11
CA PRO A 334 -2.59 -21.82 -22.33
C PRO A 334 -2.56 -20.83 -21.17
N LEU A 335 -3.69 -20.17 -20.91
CA LEU A 335 -3.89 -19.54 -19.61
C LEU A 335 -3.71 -20.66 -18.60
N LEU A 336 -2.61 -20.64 -17.85
CA LEU A 336 -2.49 -21.52 -16.68
C LEU A 336 -3.78 -21.30 -15.89
N ALA A 337 -4.35 -22.36 -15.33
CA ALA A 337 -5.43 -22.22 -14.37
C ALA A 337 -4.85 -21.50 -13.13
N VAL A 338 -4.62 -20.20 -13.25
CA VAL A 338 -4.02 -19.43 -12.19
C VAL A 338 -5.12 -19.27 -11.17
N GLU A 339 -4.91 -19.88 -10.01
CA GLU A 339 -5.65 -19.52 -8.81
C GLU A 339 -5.51 -18.01 -8.63
N ILE A 340 -6.56 -17.27 -8.99
CA ILE A 340 -6.70 -15.90 -8.56
C ILE A 340 -6.96 -16.04 -7.07
N ARG A 341 -5.94 -15.86 -6.24
CA ARG A 341 -5.99 -16.13 -4.79
C ARG A 341 -7.18 -15.45 -4.10
N GLU A 342 -7.65 -14.34 -4.65
CA GLU A 342 -8.79 -13.58 -4.11
C GLU A 342 -10.17 -13.99 -4.68
N ILE A 343 -10.24 -14.97 -5.58
CA ILE A 343 -11.51 -15.53 -6.09
C ILE A 343 -11.55 -17.01 -5.75
N GLU A 344 -12.27 -17.31 -4.68
CA GLU A 344 -12.41 -18.65 -4.14
C GLU A 344 -13.17 -19.61 -5.07
N PRO A 345 -12.97 -20.93 -4.88
CA PRO A 345 -13.71 -21.96 -5.62
C PRO A 345 -15.22 -21.84 -5.51
N ILE A 346 -15.94 -22.54 -6.40
CA ILE A 346 -17.40 -22.67 -6.33
C ILE A 346 -17.78 -23.30 -4.98
N GLY A 347 -18.84 -22.79 -4.38
CA GLY A 347 -19.40 -23.12 -3.08
C GLY A 347 -18.82 -22.32 -1.92
N ILE A 348 -17.68 -21.64 -2.11
CA ILE A 348 -16.88 -21.05 -1.04
C ILE A 348 -16.81 -19.51 -1.17
N LEU A 349 -16.92 -18.84 -0.03
CA LEU A 349 -16.68 -17.42 0.16
C LEU A 349 -16.15 -17.16 1.59
N ASP A 350 -15.10 -16.37 1.74
CA ASP A 350 -14.42 -16.07 3.02
C ASP A 350 -14.11 -17.35 3.82
N GLU A 351 -13.51 -18.35 3.16
CA GLU A 351 -13.11 -19.65 3.71
C GLU A 351 -14.28 -20.52 4.24
N LYS A 352 -15.52 -20.16 3.92
CA LYS A 352 -16.74 -20.85 4.37
C LYS A 352 -17.64 -21.22 3.22
N GLU A 353 -18.51 -22.21 3.45
CA GLU A 353 -19.58 -22.48 2.51
C GLU A 353 -20.50 -21.26 2.41
N ILE A 354 -20.84 -20.86 1.18
CA ILE A 354 -21.73 -19.71 0.90
C ILE A 354 -23.07 -19.82 1.65
N ARG A 355 -23.54 -21.04 1.90
CA ARG A 355 -24.77 -21.33 2.65
C ARG A 355 -24.69 -20.94 4.12
N GLU A 356 -23.50 -20.88 4.70
CA GLU A 356 -23.24 -20.54 6.11
C GLU A 356 -23.04 -19.04 6.34
N ILE A 357 -22.84 -18.28 5.27
CA ILE A 357 -22.54 -16.85 5.34
C ILE A 357 -23.83 -16.05 5.48
N ASP A 358 -23.82 -15.02 6.32
CA ASP A 358 -24.99 -14.17 6.53
C ASP A 358 -25.33 -13.34 5.27
N THR A 359 -26.63 -13.13 5.04
CA THR A 359 -27.17 -12.43 3.86
C THR A 359 -26.61 -11.01 3.68
N LYS A 360 -26.29 -10.31 4.76
CA LYS A 360 -25.68 -8.98 4.69
C LYS A 360 -24.28 -9.05 4.08
N TYR A 361 -23.50 -10.07 4.45
CA TYR A 361 -22.15 -10.28 3.92
C TYR A 361 -22.19 -10.72 2.45
N LEU A 362 -23.12 -11.59 2.07
CA LEU A 362 -23.34 -11.96 0.66
C LEU A 362 -23.59 -10.73 -0.22
N ASN A 363 -24.51 -9.84 0.20
CA ASN A 363 -24.79 -8.60 -0.51
C ASN A 363 -23.57 -7.66 -0.56
N PHE A 364 -22.82 -7.56 0.55
CA PHE A 364 -21.59 -6.78 0.60
C PHE A 364 -20.56 -7.30 -0.42
N SER A 365 -20.39 -8.61 -0.53
CA SER A 365 -19.46 -9.25 -1.47
C SER A 365 -19.82 -8.99 -2.93
N ILE A 366 -21.11 -9.04 -3.30
CA ILE A 366 -21.57 -8.63 -4.63
C ILE A 366 -21.15 -7.20 -4.95
N VAL A 367 -21.45 -6.26 -4.04
CA VAL A 367 -21.09 -4.84 -4.22
C VAL A 367 -19.57 -4.65 -4.32
N HIS A 368 -18.80 -5.40 -3.53
CA HIS A 368 -17.34 -5.35 -3.58
C HIS A 368 -16.79 -5.85 -4.91
N ASN A 369 -17.29 -6.99 -5.40
CA ASN A 369 -16.91 -7.56 -6.69
C ASN A 369 -17.31 -6.65 -7.86
N MET A 370 -18.49 -6.03 -7.82
CA MET A 370 -18.91 -5.06 -8.83
C MET A 370 -17.95 -3.87 -8.92
N LYS A 371 -17.46 -3.37 -7.78
CA LYS A 371 -16.45 -2.30 -7.74
C LYS A 371 -15.13 -2.75 -8.38
N ARG A 372 -14.64 -3.95 -8.02
CA ARG A 372 -13.43 -4.55 -8.64
C ARG A 372 -13.59 -4.70 -10.16
N ILE A 373 -14.70 -5.29 -10.62
CA ILE A 373 -15.03 -5.45 -12.04
C ILE A 373 -14.99 -4.10 -12.75
N LYS A 374 -15.61 -3.05 -12.18
CA LYS A 374 -15.61 -1.72 -12.78
C LYS A 374 -14.20 -1.17 -12.94
N MET A 375 -13.35 -1.30 -11.92
CA MET A 375 -11.96 -0.84 -11.98
C MET A 375 -11.13 -1.62 -13.02
N PHE A 376 -11.29 -2.93 -13.12
CA PHE A 376 -10.63 -3.72 -14.17
C PHE A 376 -11.11 -3.30 -15.58
N LYS A 377 -12.42 -3.07 -15.76
CA LYS A 377 -12.96 -2.58 -17.04
C LYS A 377 -12.46 -1.19 -17.42
N GLU A 378 -12.29 -0.29 -16.45
CA GLU A 378 -11.70 1.04 -16.70
C GLU A 378 -10.25 0.93 -17.16
N ARG A 379 -9.48 -0.02 -16.63
CA ARG A 379 -8.09 -0.25 -17.00
C ARG A 379 -7.90 -1.04 -18.29
N LEU A 380 -8.79 -1.98 -18.60
CA LEU A 380 -8.65 -2.94 -19.70
C LEU A 380 -8.26 -2.30 -21.05
N PRO A 381 -8.86 -1.18 -21.50
CA PRO A 381 -8.49 -0.52 -22.75
C PRO A 381 -7.06 0.04 -22.79
N LEU A 382 -6.47 0.29 -21.61
CA LEU A 382 -5.16 0.93 -21.45
C LEU A 382 -4.02 -0.08 -21.45
N ILE A 383 -4.33 -1.35 -21.19
CA ILE A 383 -3.35 -2.43 -21.16
C ILE A 383 -2.80 -2.61 -22.59
N LYS A 384 -1.47 -2.62 -22.74
CA LYS A 384 -0.82 -2.77 -24.05
C LYS A 384 -0.41 -4.22 -24.35
N ILE A 385 -0.18 -5.01 -23.31
CA ILE A 385 0.28 -6.39 -23.43
C ILE A 385 -0.93 -7.31 -23.57
N GLN A 386 -1.04 -8.02 -24.70
CA GLN A 386 -2.21 -8.85 -25.00
C GLN A 386 -2.47 -9.91 -23.92
N ARG A 387 -1.42 -10.61 -23.49
CA ARG A 387 -1.52 -11.61 -22.41
C ARG A 387 -2.09 -11.04 -21.11
N ALA A 388 -1.73 -9.81 -20.75
CA ALA A 388 -2.25 -9.12 -19.58
C ALA A 388 -3.74 -8.75 -19.73
N LYS A 389 -4.18 -8.44 -20.96
CA LYS A 389 -5.61 -8.22 -21.27
C LYS A 389 -6.40 -9.51 -21.07
N ASP A 390 -5.96 -10.61 -21.66
CA ASP A 390 -6.65 -11.90 -21.58
C ASP A 390 -6.81 -12.35 -20.11
N ILE A 391 -5.75 -12.17 -19.31
CA ILE A 391 -5.79 -12.41 -17.87
C ILE A 391 -6.78 -11.48 -17.16
N THR A 392 -6.76 -10.19 -17.47
CA THR A 392 -7.70 -9.21 -16.89
C THR A 392 -9.15 -9.54 -17.22
N GLU A 393 -9.45 -9.95 -18.45
CA GLU A 393 -10.77 -10.40 -18.88
C GLU A 393 -11.21 -11.67 -18.14
N SER A 394 -10.30 -12.63 -17.96
CA SER A 394 -10.53 -13.83 -17.16
C SER A 394 -10.86 -13.50 -15.69
N ILE A 395 -10.14 -12.55 -15.08
CA ILE A 395 -10.43 -12.05 -13.72
C ILE A 395 -11.84 -11.45 -13.68
N ILE A 396 -12.20 -10.60 -14.66
CA ILE A 396 -13.55 -10.01 -14.75
C ILE A 396 -14.62 -11.10 -14.84
N SER A 397 -14.45 -12.09 -15.74
CA SER A 397 -15.41 -13.17 -15.92
C SER A 397 -15.61 -13.98 -14.63
N ARG A 398 -14.51 -14.34 -13.95
CA ARG A 398 -14.59 -15.10 -12.69
C ARG A 398 -15.26 -14.34 -11.56
N LEU A 399 -15.07 -13.02 -11.47
CA LEU A 399 -15.81 -12.18 -10.52
C LEU A 399 -17.31 -12.12 -10.86
N GLN A 400 -17.66 -12.07 -12.15
CA GLN A 400 -19.06 -12.09 -12.58
C GLN A 400 -19.72 -13.43 -12.25
N ASP A 401 -19.03 -14.55 -12.46
CA ASP A 401 -19.56 -15.87 -12.12
C ASP A 401 -19.72 -16.06 -10.61
N LYS A 402 -18.76 -15.57 -9.81
CA LYS A 402 -18.89 -15.54 -8.34
C LYS A 402 -20.08 -14.70 -7.88
N ASN A 403 -20.40 -13.60 -8.56
CA ASN A 403 -21.60 -12.82 -8.24
C ASN A 403 -22.89 -13.59 -8.56
N LYS A 404 -22.98 -14.24 -9.73
CA LYS A 404 -24.14 -15.08 -10.09
C LYS A 404 -24.36 -16.20 -9.08
N GLU A 405 -23.28 -16.79 -8.60
CA GLU A 405 -23.32 -17.83 -7.57
C GLU A 405 -23.92 -17.31 -6.25
N ILE A 406 -23.47 -16.14 -5.79
CA ILE A 406 -24.00 -15.51 -4.57
C ILE A 406 -25.48 -15.11 -4.76
N GLU A 407 -25.84 -14.57 -5.92
CA GLU A 407 -27.22 -14.21 -6.27
C GLU A 407 -28.15 -15.43 -6.26
N ALA A 408 -27.69 -16.58 -6.79
CA ALA A 408 -28.44 -17.82 -6.76
C ALA A 408 -28.71 -18.32 -5.32
N GLU A 409 -27.73 -18.20 -4.42
CA GLU A 409 -27.94 -18.52 -3.00
C GLU A 409 -28.93 -17.56 -2.33
N LEU A 410 -28.83 -16.26 -2.60
CA LEU A 410 -29.76 -15.27 -2.07
C LEU A 410 -31.19 -15.56 -2.54
N GLN A 411 -31.38 -15.87 -3.82
CA GLN A 411 -32.67 -16.26 -4.38
C GLN A 411 -33.20 -17.54 -3.70
N ARG A 412 -32.37 -18.56 -3.52
CA ARG A 412 -32.75 -19.80 -2.81
C ARG A 412 -33.26 -19.51 -1.39
N ARG A 413 -32.61 -18.58 -0.66
CA ARG A 413 -33.05 -18.18 0.69
C ARG A 413 -34.39 -17.47 0.67
N GLU A 414 -34.61 -16.59 -0.30
CA GLU A 414 -35.90 -15.91 -0.47
C GLU A 414 -37.03 -16.91 -0.76
N GLU A 415 -36.78 -17.91 -1.61
CA GLU A 415 -37.75 -18.96 -1.94
C GLU A 415 -38.11 -19.81 -0.71
N ILE A 416 -37.12 -20.16 0.12
CA ILE A 416 -37.34 -20.89 1.38
C ILE A 416 -38.17 -20.06 2.36
N GLU A 417 -37.89 -18.76 2.48
CA GLU A 417 -38.61 -17.88 3.38
C GLU A 417 -40.05 -17.63 2.92
N LYS A 418 -40.27 -17.40 1.62
CA LYS A 418 -41.62 -17.33 1.02
C LYS A 418 -42.41 -18.63 1.28
N GLY A 419 -41.80 -19.78 1.04
CA GLY A 419 -42.43 -21.09 1.33
C GLY A 419 -42.75 -21.31 2.81
N ARG A 420 -41.98 -20.74 3.74
CA ARG A 420 -42.28 -20.75 5.19
C ARG A 420 -43.43 -19.81 5.54
N GLN A 421 -43.48 -18.62 4.93
CA GLN A 421 -44.56 -17.65 5.13
C GLN A 421 -45.88 -18.17 4.58
N ASP A 422 -45.89 -18.78 3.40
CA ASP A 422 -47.07 -19.39 2.80
C ASP A 422 -47.63 -20.51 3.68
N LYS A 423 -46.77 -21.41 4.18
CA LYS A 423 -47.16 -22.46 5.14
C LYS A 423 -47.68 -21.90 6.46
N LYS A 424 -47.08 -20.82 6.97
CA LYS A 424 -47.53 -20.15 8.20
C LYS A 424 -48.91 -19.50 7.99
N CYS A 425 -49.14 -18.88 6.84
CA CYS A 425 -50.44 -18.34 6.45
C CYS A 425 -51.48 -19.46 6.32
N THR A 426 -51.16 -20.57 5.64
CA THR A 426 -52.09 -21.70 5.49
C THR A 426 -52.46 -22.31 6.85
N ASN A 427 -51.49 -22.48 7.74
CA ASN A 427 -51.72 -23.03 9.08
C ASN A 427 -52.55 -22.09 9.95
N GLN A 428 -52.38 -20.76 9.82
CA GLN A 428 -53.22 -19.78 10.51
C GLN A 428 -54.65 -19.79 9.96
N THR A 429 -54.83 -19.87 8.64
CA THR A 429 -56.17 -20.00 8.02
C THR A 429 -56.86 -21.30 8.43
N PHE A 430 -56.12 -22.41 8.49
CA PHE A 430 -56.64 -23.71 8.94
C PHE A 430 -57.02 -23.68 10.43
N ALA A 431 -56.20 -23.09 11.30
CA ALA A 431 -56.52 -22.91 12.71
C ALA A 431 -57.75 -21.99 12.93
N GLN A 432 -57.91 -20.94 12.12
CA GLN A 432 -59.09 -20.07 12.13
C GLN A 432 -60.35 -20.80 11.64
N LEU A 433 -60.24 -21.66 10.62
CA LEU A 433 -61.35 -22.51 10.16
C LEU A 433 -61.74 -23.57 11.20
N ALA A 434 -60.76 -24.23 11.82
CA ALA A 434 -60.99 -25.19 12.90
C ALA A 434 -61.66 -24.55 14.13
N SER A 435 -61.24 -23.34 14.53
CA SER A 435 -61.88 -22.61 15.65
C SER A 435 -63.30 -22.13 15.33
N ARG A 436 -63.61 -21.80 14.07
CA ARG A 436 -64.98 -21.52 13.61
C ARG A 436 -65.87 -22.78 13.64
N ALA A 437 -65.36 -23.94 13.23
CA ALA A 437 -66.09 -25.21 13.30
C ALA A 437 -66.37 -25.64 14.75
N VAL A 438 -65.44 -25.42 15.68
CA VAL A 438 -65.65 -25.69 17.12
C VAL A 438 -66.69 -24.73 17.73
N ARG A 439 -66.77 -23.48 17.26
CA ARG A 439 -67.80 -22.52 17.71
C ARG A 439 -69.20 -22.84 17.13
N SER A 440 -69.32 -23.35 15.91
CA SER A 440 -70.62 -23.76 15.35
C SER A 440 -71.19 -25.00 16.04
N VAL A 441 -70.34 -25.95 16.45
CA VAL A 441 -70.75 -27.14 17.23
C VAL A 441 -71.24 -26.78 18.63
N LYS A 442 -70.71 -25.71 19.25
CA LYS A 442 -71.20 -25.21 20.55
C LYS A 442 -72.53 -24.47 20.47
N TYR A 443 -72.90 -23.91 19.31
CA TYR A 443 -74.21 -23.25 19.12
C TYR A 443 -75.33 -24.22 18.76
N SER A 444 -75.04 -25.35 18.09
CA SER A 444 -76.03 -26.39 17.82
C SER A 444 -76.45 -27.18 19.06
N HIS A 445 -75.65 -27.19 20.14
CA HIS A 445 -76.00 -27.87 21.40
C HIS A 445 -76.69 -26.99 22.45
N ARG A 446 -76.91 -25.69 22.21
CA ARG A 446 -77.57 -24.78 23.17
C ARG A 446 -79.01 -24.37 22.83
N LEU A 447 -79.60 -24.89 21.75
CA LEU A 447 -80.98 -24.58 21.34
C LEU A 447 -82.03 -25.62 21.76
N ASN A 448 -81.65 -26.66 22.50
CA ASN A 448 -82.58 -27.63 23.09
C ASN A 448 -82.48 -27.60 24.61
N MET A 449 -82.93 -26.52 25.25
CA MET A 449 -83.54 -26.56 26.59
C MET A 449 -84.26 -25.24 26.91
N GLN A 450 -85.57 -25.39 27.09
CA GLN A 450 -86.45 -24.64 28.00
C GLN A 450 -86.99 -23.26 27.57
N ASN A 451 -88.27 -23.28 27.19
CA ASN A 451 -89.22 -22.18 27.34
C ASN A 451 -90.37 -22.63 28.28
N LEU A 452 -90.53 -21.98 29.42
CA LEU A 452 -91.82 -21.70 30.09
C LEU A 452 -91.66 -20.45 30.99
N PRO A 453 -92.72 -19.63 31.21
CA PRO A 453 -92.57 -18.17 31.33
C PRO A 453 -93.02 -17.54 32.67
N ARG A 454 -92.81 -16.21 32.76
CA ARG A 454 -93.29 -15.16 33.72
C ARG A 454 -92.18 -14.63 34.64
N LYS A 455 -92.05 -13.35 35.00
CA LYS A 455 -92.91 -12.14 34.98
C LYS A 455 -92.03 -10.87 35.18
N LYS A 456 -92.59 -9.68 34.83
CA LYS A 456 -92.19 -8.25 35.09
C LYS A 456 -91.26 -7.99 36.31
N VAL A 457 -90.36 -7.00 36.31
CA VAL A 457 -90.52 -5.52 36.51
C VAL A 457 -89.10 -4.90 36.28
N LEU A 458 -88.87 -3.94 35.36
CA LEU A 458 -88.94 -2.44 35.40
C LEU A 458 -87.78 -1.71 36.12
N TYR A 459 -87.37 -0.58 35.51
CA TYR A 459 -86.29 0.40 35.81
C TYR A 459 -84.88 0.05 35.32
N ASP A 460 -84.04 0.95 34.81
CA ASP A 460 -84.11 2.26 34.13
C ASP A 460 -82.64 2.68 33.94
N GLU A 461 -82.38 3.68 33.07
CA GLU A 461 -81.17 4.52 33.04
C GLU A 461 -79.82 3.88 32.63
N LEU A 462 -78.84 4.58 32.04
CA LEU A 462 -78.71 5.81 31.25
C LEU A 462 -77.27 5.77 30.72
N ASN A 463 -77.10 6.17 29.45
CA ASN A 463 -76.00 6.96 28.90
C ASN A 463 -74.51 6.56 29.00
N SER A 464 -73.85 7.09 27.95
CA SER A 464 -72.51 7.69 27.94
C SER A 464 -71.36 6.73 27.64
N TYR A 465 -70.70 6.77 26.47
CA TYR A 465 -70.02 7.83 25.71
C TYR A 465 -68.52 7.47 25.65
N ARG A 466 -67.96 7.58 24.44
CA ARG A 466 -66.57 7.96 24.09
C ARG A 466 -65.37 7.04 24.38
N GLU A 467 -64.74 6.67 23.26
CA GLU A 467 -63.34 6.95 22.88
C GLU A 467 -62.22 6.65 23.90
N CYS A 468 -61.44 5.61 23.59
CA CYS A 468 -60.04 5.69 23.17
C CYS A 468 -59.64 4.39 22.44
#